data_AF-A0AAN7VS13-F1
#
_entry.id   AF-A0AAN7VS13-F1
#
_cell.length_a   1.000
_cell.length_b   1.000
_cell.length_c   1.000
_cell.angle_alpha   90.00
_cell.angle_beta   90.00
_cell.angle_gamma   90.00
#
_symmetry.space_group_name_H-M   'P 1'
#
loop_
_entity.id
_entity.type
_entity.pdbx_description
1 polymer ?
#
loop_
_entity_poly.entity_id
_entity_poly.type
_entity_poly.pdbx_seq_one_letter_code
_entity_poly.pdbx_strand_id
1 'polypeptide(L)'
;MKILPTLWAARGNPKEPVPFQEILPLKLRPFVSGKGDKTSNVCCIYEMSVLFGCLKENEFKESACPKEIKAFQKCFSDYNLQKRIKKEREVKGIMTPGEHKLPYKQLNKLLRMYPNVK
;
A
#
# COMPACT_ATOMS: atom_id res chain seq x y z
N MET A 1 45.22 29.40 -8.22
CA MET A 1 44.19 29.93 -9.13
C MET A 1 42.85 29.89 -8.40
N LYS A 2 42.32 31.06 -8.04
CA LYS A 2 41.07 31.19 -7.28
C LYS A 2 39.90 31.03 -8.25
N ILE A 3 39.16 29.95 -8.13
CA ILE A 3 37.89 29.77 -8.82
C ILE A 3 36.92 30.73 -8.13
N LEU A 4 36.56 31.82 -8.82
CA LEU A 4 35.66 32.84 -8.28
C LEU A 4 34.28 32.21 -7.99
N PRO A 5 33.69 32.43 -6.80
CA PRO A 5 32.40 31.87 -6.40
C PRO A 5 31.21 32.64 -7.01
N THR A 6 31.45 33.32 -8.12
CA THR A 6 30.43 34.07 -8.83
C THR A 6 29.60 33.09 -9.65
N LEU A 7 28.29 33.08 -9.38
CA LEU A 7 27.22 32.44 -10.14
C LEU A 7 26.69 31.08 -9.63
N TRP A 8 26.81 30.81 -8.33
CA TRP A 8 25.63 30.31 -7.61
C TRP A 8 24.78 31.50 -7.15
N ALA A 9 24.51 32.40 -8.09
CA ALA A 9 23.42 33.34 -7.93
C ALA A 9 22.18 32.47 -7.78
N ALA A 10 21.65 32.40 -6.56
CA ALA A 10 20.31 31.90 -6.33
C ALA A 10 19.43 32.55 -7.41
N ARG A 11 18.91 31.74 -8.35
CA ARG A 11 18.01 32.26 -9.36
C ARG A 11 16.94 33.02 -8.58
N GLY A 12 16.78 34.31 -8.87
CA GLY A 12 15.73 35.11 -8.25
C GLY A 12 14.40 34.38 -8.41
N ASN A 13 13.46 34.61 -7.48
CA ASN A 13 12.17 33.94 -7.51
C ASN A 13 11.59 34.03 -8.94
N PRO A 14 11.17 32.90 -9.53
CA PRO A 14 10.63 32.89 -10.88
C PRO A 14 9.46 33.87 -10.96
N LYS A 15 9.48 34.74 -11.96
CA LYS A 15 8.36 35.65 -12.25
C LYS A 15 7.18 34.81 -12.75
N GLU A 16 5.97 35.19 -12.33
CA GLU A 16 4.73 34.48 -12.68
C GLU A 16 4.56 34.30 -14.20
N PRO A 17 3.90 33.21 -14.64
CA PRO A 17 3.14 32.25 -13.82
C PRO A 17 3.98 31.06 -13.36
N VAL A 18 4.02 30.84 -12.03
CA VAL A 18 4.55 29.60 -11.45
C VAL A 18 3.42 28.57 -11.44
N PRO A 19 3.60 27.37 -12.01
CA PRO A 19 2.50 26.40 -12.21
C PRO A 19 1.94 25.83 -10.91
N PHE A 20 2.68 25.96 -9.80
CA PHE A 20 2.27 25.47 -8.48
C PHE A 20 2.35 26.59 -7.46
N GLN A 21 1.23 26.87 -6.81
CA GLN A 21 1.14 27.73 -5.63
C GLN A 21 0.96 26.85 -4.40
N GLU A 22 1.87 26.97 -3.44
CA GLU A 22 1.84 26.15 -2.23
C GLU A 22 0.76 26.66 -1.26
N ILE A 23 -0.16 25.79 -0.85
CA ILE A 23 -1.13 26.08 0.23
C ILE A 23 -0.50 25.78 1.61
N LEU A 24 0.40 24.81 1.63
CA LEU A 24 1.17 24.40 2.80
C LEU A 24 2.65 24.49 2.45
N PRO A 25 3.53 24.78 3.43
CA PRO A 25 4.95 24.88 3.17
C PRO A 25 5.49 23.57 2.57
N LEU A 26 6.32 23.69 1.54
CA LEU A 26 7.04 22.60 0.89
C LEU A 26 8.10 21.97 1.81
N LYS A 27 7.65 21.33 2.88
CA LYS A 27 8.47 20.58 3.85
C LYS A 27 7.90 19.19 4.08
N LEU A 28 8.78 18.22 4.27
CA LEU A 28 8.37 16.87 4.65
C LEU A 28 7.76 16.88 6.06
N ARG A 29 6.73 16.06 6.25
CA ARG A 29 6.12 15.81 7.56
C ARG A 29 6.92 14.73 8.31
N PRO A 30 6.90 14.71 9.65
CA PRO A 30 7.58 13.67 10.43
C PRO A 30 6.81 12.34 10.45
N PHE A 31 5.67 12.25 9.74
CA PHE A 31 4.86 11.04 9.65
C PHE A 31 4.10 10.97 8.33
N VAL A 32 3.71 9.74 7.97
CA VAL A 32 2.80 9.42 6.87
C VAL A 32 1.43 9.00 7.42
N SER A 33 0.39 9.23 6.61
CA SER A 33 -0.98 8.82 6.96
C SER A 33 -1.25 7.39 6.51
N GLY A 34 -1.78 6.55 7.39
CA GLY A 34 -2.24 5.19 7.06
C GLY A 34 -3.64 5.14 6.42
N LYS A 35 -4.24 6.29 6.06
CA LYS A 35 -5.61 6.33 5.50
C LYS A 35 -5.69 5.61 4.14
N GLY A 36 -4.62 5.63 3.34
CA GLY A 36 -4.57 5.00 2.02
C GLY A 36 -4.34 3.50 2.01
N ASP A 37 -3.91 2.90 3.12
CA ASP A 37 -3.54 1.47 3.16
C ASP A 37 -4.74 0.51 3.16
N LYS A 38 -5.97 1.05 3.28
CA LYS A 38 -7.21 0.26 3.25
C LYS A 38 -7.68 0.02 1.81
N THR A 39 -6.99 -0.84 1.08
CA THR A 39 -7.47 -1.30 -0.23
C THR A 39 -8.49 -2.44 -0.03
N SER A 40 -9.72 -2.26 -0.51
CA SER A 40 -10.73 -3.31 -0.58
C SER A 40 -10.39 -4.28 -1.71
N ASN A 41 -9.42 -5.15 -1.48
CA ASN A 41 -9.07 -6.18 -2.47
C ASN A 41 -10.16 -7.26 -2.48
N VAL A 42 -10.80 -7.42 -3.63
CA VAL A 42 -11.65 -8.57 -3.93
C VAL A 42 -10.71 -9.79 -4.06
N CYS A 43 -10.97 -10.84 -3.28
CA CYS A 43 -10.19 -12.09 -3.33
C CYS A 43 -10.89 -13.12 -4.20
N CYS A 44 -10.09 -14.08 -4.69
CA CYS A 44 -10.58 -15.41 -5.03
C CYS A 44 -11.55 -15.39 -6.23
N ILE A 45 -11.35 -14.42 -7.13
CA ILE A 45 -12.24 -14.17 -8.27
C ILE A 45 -12.20 -15.37 -9.22
N TYR A 46 -11.03 -15.96 -9.42
CA TYR A 46 -10.85 -17.09 -10.32
C TYR A 46 -11.68 -18.31 -9.85
N GLU A 47 -11.53 -18.69 -8.59
CA GLU A 47 -12.25 -19.81 -7.98
C GLU A 47 -13.76 -19.55 -7.95
N MET A 48 -14.15 -18.29 -7.72
CA MET A 48 -15.54 -17.86 -7.77
C MET A 48 -16.13 -17.99 -9.18
N SER A 49 -15.38 -17.61 -10.22
CA SER A 49 -15.81 -17.77 -11.61
C SER A 49 -15.99 -19.24 -12.01
N VAL A 50 -15.06 -20.12 -11.59
CA VAL A 50 -15.15 -21.57 -11.84
C VAL A 50 -16.36 -22.18 -11.13
N LEU A 51 -16.59 -21.81 -9.87
CA LEU A 51 -17.75 -22.24 -9.10
C LEU A 51 -19.06 -21.83 -9.77
N PHE A 52 -19.17 -20.57 -10.21
CA PHE A 52 -20.37 -20.10 -10.91
C PHE A 52 -20.57 -20.75 -12.27
N GLY A 53 -19.49 -21.13 -12.97
CA GLY A 53 -19.57 -21.94 -14.19
C GLY A 53 -20.25 -23.29 -13.93
N CYS A 54 -19.75 -24.04 -12.94
CA CYS A 54 -20.32 -25.34 -12.59
C CYS A 54 -21.77 -25.23 -12.09
N LEU A 55 -22.07 -24.24 -11.24
CA LEU A 55 -23.43 -24.04 -10.73
C LEU A 55 -24.40 -23.72 -11.88
N LYS A 56 -23.99 -22.90 -12.85
CA LYS A 56 -24.83 -22.57 -14.00
C LYS A 56 -25.18 -23.80 -14.83
N GLU A 57 -24.24 -24.71 -15.05
CA GLU A 57 -24.44 -25.93 -15.83
C GLU A 57 -25.35 -26.95 -15.10
N ASN A 58 -25.34 -26.93 -13.77
CA ASN A 58 -26.06 -27.90 -12.93
C ASN A 58 -27.29 -27.31 -12.23
N GLU A 59 -27.91 -26.27 -12.78
CA GLU A 59 -29.11 -25.62 -12.23
C GLU A 59 -28.94 -25.18 -10.76
N PHE A 60 -27.74 -24.74 -10.40
CA PHE A 60 -27.35 -24.30 -9.05
C PHE A 60 -27.45 -25.40 -7.97
N LYS A 61 -27.39 -26.68 -8.36
CA LYS A 61 -27.28 -27.79 -7.41
C LYS A 61 -25.86 -27.87 -6.85
N GLU A 62 -25.68 -27.42 -5.62
CA GLU A 62 -24.37 -27.44 -4.93
C GLU A 62 -23.76 -28.85 -4.83
N SER A 63 -24.60 -29.88 -4.69
CA SER A 63 -24.16 -31.28 -4.62
C SER A 63 -23.44 -31.76 -5.89
N ALA A 64 -23.67 -31.11 -7.04
CA ALA A 64 -23.01 -31.43 -8.30
C ALA A 64 -21.63 -30.77 -8.44
N CYS A 65 -21.32 -29.73 -7.66
CA CYS A 65 -20.08 -28.95 -7.73
C CYS A 65 -19.20 -29.02 -6.46
N PRO A 66 -18.97 -30.22 -5.86
CA PRO A 66 -18.26 -30.31 -4.58
C PRO A 66 -16.78 -29.95 -4.69
N LYS A 67 -16.18 -30.04 -5.89
CA LYS A 67 -14.76 -29.76 -6.12
C LYS A 67 -14.52 -28.25 -6.14
N GLU A 68 -15.37 -27.53 -6.86
CA GLU A 68 -15.33 -26.10 -7.07
C GLU A 68 -15.63 -25.36 -5.76
N ILE A 69 -16.60 -25.85 -4.99
CA ILE A 69 -16.93 -25.32 -3.65
C ILE A 69 -15.73 -25.45 -2.72
N LYS A 70 -15.10 -26.63 -2.66
CA LYS A 70 -13.91 -26.86 -1.81
C LYS A 70 -12.74 -25.98 -2.21
N ALA A 71 -12.52 -25.79 -3.52
CA ALA A 71 -11.46 -24.93 -4.03
C ALA A 71 -11.69 -23.46 -3.63
N PHE A 72 -12.90 -22.95 -3.82
CA PHE A 72 -13.27 -21.59 -3.41
C PHE A 72 -13.13 -21.39 -1.89
N GLN A 73 -13.65 -22.32 -1.09
CA GLN A 73 -13.55 -22.26 0.37
C GLN A 73 -12.11 -22.24 0.85
N LYS A 74 -11.24 -23.07 0.26
CA LYS A 74 -9.81 -23.09 0.57
C LYS A 74 -9.13 -21.76 0.25
N CYS A 75 -9.38 -21.21 -0.94
CA CYS A 75 -8.83 -19.90 -1.31
C CYS A 75 -9.28 -18.80 -0.33
N PHE A 76 -10.56 -18.82 0.05
CA PHE A 76 -11.12 -17.85 0.98
C PHE A 76 -10.57 -18.00 2.41
N SER A 77 -10.39 -19.23 2.91
CA SER A 77 -9.79 -19.46 4.23
C SER A 77 -8.34 -18.99 4.28
N ASP A 78 -7.56 -19.31 3.25
CA ASP A 78 -6.15 -18.95 3.16
C ASP A 78 -5.99 -17.43 3.08
N TYR A 79 -6.81 -16.76 2.27
CA TYR A 79 -6.81 -15.29 2.21
C TYR A 79 -7.13 -14.64 3.56
N ASN A 80 -8.15 -15.15 4.26
CA ASN A 80 -8.51 -14.62 5.57
C ASN A 80 -7.40 -14.82 6.61
N LEU A 81 -6.73 -15.98 6.59
CA LEU A 81 -5.60 -16.26 7.45
C LEU A 81 -4.46 -15.27 7.17
N GLN A 82 -4.06 -15.11 5.90
CA GLN A 82 -3.01 -14.18 5.51
C GLN A 82 -3.35 -12.73 5.85
N LYS A 83 -4.62 -12.33 5.68
CA LYS A 83 -5.11 -11.00 6.05
C LYS A 83 -4.99 -10.75 7.56
N ARG A 84 -5.31 -11.74 8.40
CA ARG A 84 -5.12 -11.63 9.87
C ARG A 84 -3.65 -11.50 10.23
N ILE A 85 -2.80 -12.38 9.69
CA ILE A 85 -1.35 -12.36 9.94
C ILE A 85 -0.74 -11.02 9.51
N LYS A 86 -1.13 -10.50 8.35
CA LYS A 86 -0.67 -9.18 7.87
C LYS A 86 -1.09 -8.07 8.83
N LYS A 87 -2.36 -8.04 9.25
CA LYS A 87 -2.88 -7.05 10.20
C LYS A 87 -2.15 -7.11 11.54
N GLU A 88 -1.88 -8.31 12.07
CA GLU A 88 -1.12 -8.49 13.30
C GLU A 88 0.31 -7.99 13.18
N ARG A 89 0.99 -8.28 12.06
CA ARG A 89 2.33 -7.77 11.76
C ARG A 89 2.35 -6.25 11.68
N GLU A 90 1.39 -5.66 10.97
CA GLU A 90 1.22 -4.20 10.88
C GLU A 90 1.00 -3.58 12.26
N VAL A 91 0.13 -4.18 13.10
CA VAL A 91 -0.14 -3.69 14.45
C VAL A 91 1.11 -3.69 15.32
N LYS A 92 1.91 -4.76 15.26
CA LYS A 92 3.16 -4.87 16.02
C LYS A 92 4.24 -3.90 15.54
N GLY A 93 4.17 -3.41 14.30
CA GLY A 93 5.11 -2.43 13.76
C GLY A 93 6.56 -2.92 13.74
N ILE A 94 6.77 -4.24 13.66
CA ILE A 94 8.09 -4.88 13.64
C ILE A 94 8.71 -4.62 12.27
N MET A 95 9.93 -4.12 12.21
CA MET A 95 10.61 -3.87 10.93
C MET A 95 11.27 -5.16 10.45
N THR A 96 10.84 -5.65 9.30
CA THR A 96 11.36 -6.84 8.62
C THR A 96 12.47 -6.42 7.66
N PRO A 97 13.72 -6.88 7.84
CA PRO A 97 14.81 -6.55 6.92
C PRO A 97 14.51 -7.01 5.49
N GLY A 98 14.82 -6.17 4.50
CA GLY A 98 14.65 -6.49 3.07
C GLY A 98 13.25 -6.23 2.49
N GLU A 99 12.30 -5.72 3.28
CA GLU A 99 10.97 -5.40 2.77
C GLU A 99 10.94 -4.04 2.05
N HIS A 100 10.57 -4.06 0.76
CA HIS A 100 10.51 -2.85 -0.07
C HIS A 100 9.28 -1.95 0.21
N LYS A 101 8.21 -2.51 0.79
CA LYS A 101 6.95 -1.79 1.06
C LYS A 101 6.62 -1.84 2.55
N LEU A 102 7.00 -0.78 3.27
CA LEU A 102 6.75 -0.67 4.71
C LEU A 102 5.34 -0.13 4.99
N PRO A 103 4.50 -0.80 5.80
CA PRO A 103 3.25 -0.22 6.32
C PRO A 103 3.50 1.06 7.12
N TYR A 104 2.51 1.95 7.15
CA TYR A 104 2.61 3.27 7.76
C TYR A 104 3.15 3.26 9.21
N LYS A 105 2.83 2.24 10.01
CA LYS A 105 3.30 2.10 11.39
C LYS A 105 4.80 1.87 11.46
N GLN A 106 5.33 0.99 10.60
CA GLN A 106 6.76 0.73 10.51
C GLN A 106 7.50 1.95 9.96
N LEU A 107 6.95 2.58 8.90
CA LEU A 107 7.55 3.78 8.31
C LEU A 107 7.57 4.95 9.30
N ASN A 108 6.50 5.17 10.06
CA ASN A 108 6.45 6.21 11.09
C ASN A 108 7.41 5.94 12.26
N LYS A 109 7.71 4.67 12.57
CA LYS A 109 8.77 4.33 13.52
C LYS A 109 10.15 4.74 12.96
N LEU A 110 10.40 4.49 11.69
CA LEU A 110 11.63 4.90 11.00
C LEU A 110 11.80 6.43 10.95
N LEU A 111 10.75 7.15 10.55
CA LEU A 111 10.78 8.62 10.47
C LEU A 111 11.01 9.30 11.83
N ARG A 112 10.63 8.64 12.94
CA ARG A 112 10.94 9.12 14.29
C ARG A 112 12.41 8.90 14.68
N MET A 113 13.04 7.84 14.18
CA MET A 113 14.46 7.57 14.42
C MET A 113 15.35 8.52 13.60
N TYR A 114 14.91 8.87 12.39
CA TYR A 114 15.61 9.77 11.48
C TYR A 114 14.72 10.96 11.11
N PRO A 115 14.49 11.89 12.06
CA PRO A 115 13.65 13.05 11.81
C PRO A 115 14.32 13.97 10.79
N ASN A 116 13.50 14.61 9.95
CA ASN A 116 13.98 15.69 9.09
C ASN A 116 14.27 16.91 9.98
N VAL A 117 15.53 17.07 10.35
CA VAL A 117 16.04 18.27 11.01
C VAL A 117 16.18 19.31 9.91
N LYS A 118 15.44 20.41 10.03
CA LYS A 118 15.50 21.53 9.09
C LYS A 118 16.94 21.99 8.85
#